data_AF-A0A835JHH7-F1
#
_entry.id   AF-A0A835JHH7-F1
#
_cell.length_a   1.000
_cell.length_b   1.000
_cell.length_c   1.000
_cell.angle_alpha   90.00
_cell.angle_beta   90.00
_cell.angle_gamma   90.00
#
_symmetry.space_group_name_H-M   'P 1'
#
loop_
_entity.id
_entity.type
_entity.pdbx_description
1 polymer ?
#
loop_
_entity_poly.entity_id
_entity_poly.type
_entity_poly.pdbx_seq_one_letter_code
_entity_poly.pdbx_strand_id
1 'polypeptide(L)'
;MEVEVKLLKTWSSLFGIRIVGALKVKGVQFEPIDEDFTNKSPLLVLYNPVHKKIPQNPFSPEDPMERAVARFWTKFGDDKVMSSIWEAFIKGRKEEACAFAPAIEKLKLLEEELEGKQFFSGERIGIVDIAFGWLANLVPVLEEIHAIKMIAEERFSILHACMHEFSKVPVIADCWPPHEKLVSKFRAIRESLLEAPPHA
;
A
#
# COMPACT_ATOMS: atom_id res chain seq x y z
N MET A 1 22.48 12.16 -18.89
CA MET A 1 21.13 12.75 -19.00
C MET A 1 20.71 13.14 -17.61
N GLU A 2 20.39 14.40 -17.35
CA GLU A 2 19.74 14.80 -16.10
C GLU A 2 18.39 14.11 -16.01
N VAL A 3 18.10 13.53 -14.84
CA VAL A 3 16.80 12.89 -14.59
C VAL A 3 15.81 13.99 -14.24
N GLU A 4 14.81 14.21 -15.10
CA GLU A 4 13.83 15.31 -14.97
C GLU A 4 12.86 15.08 -13.79
N VAL A 5 12.61 13.81 -13.42
CA VAL A 5 11.64 13.45 -12.37
C VAL A 5 12.36 13.11 -11.07
N LYS A 6 12.08 13.88 -10.02
CA LYS A 6 12.53 13.59 -8.64
C LYS A 6 11.36 13.08 -7.81
N LEU A 7 11.53 11.93 -7.16
CA LEU A 7 10.53 11.33 -6.30
C LEU A 7 10.95 11.46 -4.83
N LEU A 8 10.34 12.43 -4.13
CA LEU A 8 10.45 12.58 -2.69
C LEU A 8 9.57 11.52 -2.00
N LYS A 9 10.17 10.59 -1.26
CA LYS A 9 9.45 9.52 -0.55
C LYS A 9 10.19 9.13 0.72
N THR A 10 9.57 8.34 1.58
CA THR A 10 10.33 7.55 2.57
C THR A 10 10.51 6.13 2.07
N TRP A 11 11.63 5.48 2.40
CA TRP A 11 11.91 4.10 2.01
C TRP A 11 10.80 3.08 2.33
N SER A 12 10.01 3.28 3.40
CA SER A 12 8.96 2.36 3.83
C SER A 12 7.54 2.82 3.53
N SER A 13 7.35 3.95 2.82
CA SER A 13 5.99 4.49 2.59
C SER A 13 5.28 3.65 1.53
N LEU A 14 4.12 3.11 1.89
CA LEU A 14 3.27 2.37 0.94
C LEU A 14 2.89 3.26 -0.25
N PHE A 15 2.54 4.52 0.01
CA PHE A 15 2.22 5.50 -1.04
C PHE A 15 3.44 5.80 -1.92
N GLY A 16 4.63 5.89 -1.34
CA GLY A 16 5.88 6.06 -2.10
C GLY A 16 6.15 4.86 -3.02
N ILE A 17 5.98 3.64 -2.51
CA ILE A 17 6.17 2.40 -3.28
C ILE A 17 5.18 2.32 -4.45
N ARG A 18 3.93 2.74 -4.27
CA ARG A 18 2.95 2.83 -5.36
C ARG A 18 3.44 3.71 -6.50
N ILE A 19 4.00 4.88 -6.18
CA ILE A 19 4.52 5.81 -7.20
C ILE A 19 5.76 5.23 -7.87
N VAL A 20 6.65 4.56 -7.13
CA VAL A 20 7.80 3.85 -7.71
C VAL A 20 7.32 2.79 -8.72
N GLY A 21 6.38 1.93 -8.33
CA GLY A 21 5.81 0.90 -9.21
C GLY A 21 5.18 1.50 -10.46
N ALA A 22 4.39 2.56 -10.30
CA ALA A 22 3.81 3.33 -11.40
C ALA A 22 4.88 3.89 -12.35
N LEU A 23 5.89 4.59 -11.86
CA LEU A 23 6.93 5.18 -12.72
C LEU A 23 7.70 4.11 -13.49
N LYS A 24 8.06 3.00 -12.83
CA LYS A 24 8.78 1.92 -13.50
C LYS A 24 7.91 1.18 -14.52
N VAL A 25 6.62 0.94 -14.26
CA VAL A 25 5.70 0.32 -15.24
C VAL A 25 5.57 1.17 -16.51
N LYS A 26 5.67 2.50 -16.38
CA LYS A 26 5.69 3.43 -17.53
C LYS A 26 7.07 3.60 -18.17
N GLY A 27 8.12 3.00 -17.62
CA GLY A 27 9.50 3.19 -18.09
C GLY A 27 10.02 4.63 -17.89
N VAL A 28 9.42 5.40 -16.97
CA VAL A 28 9.86 6.75 -16.66
C VAL A 28 11.09 6.69 -15.76
N GLN A 29 12.18 7.33 -16.17
CA GLN A 29 13.38 7.48 -15.34
C GLN A 29 13.12 8.50 -14.24
N PHE A 30 13.49 8.17 -13.00
CA PHE A 30 13.32 9.06 -11.85
C PHE A 30 14.45 8.90 -10.85
N GLU A 31 14.74 9.97 -10.10
CA GLU A 31 15.68 9.98 -8.99
C GLU A 31 14.89 9.87 -7.66
N PRO A 32 15.00 8.76 -6.91
CA PRO A 32 14.39 8.66 -5.60
C PRO A 32 15.21 9.45 -4.57
N ILE A 33 14.54 10.34 -3.85
CA ILE A 33 15.12 11.10 -2.73
C ILE A 33 14.40 10.65 -1.47
N ASP A 34 15.15 10.01 -0.56
CA ASP A 34 14.60 9.57 0.72
C ASP A 34 14.49 10.74 1.69
N GLU A 35 13.26 10.95 2.19
CA GLU A 35 12.88 11.99 3.13
C GLU A 35 12.81 11.44 4.56
N ASP A 36 13.12 12.31 5.53
CA ASP A 36 12.82 12.08 6.94
C ASP A 36 11.57 12.89 7.32
N PHE A 37 10.51 12.20 7.74
CA PHE A 37 9.26 12.88 8.11
C PHE A 37 9.29 13.49 9.51
N THR A 38 10.29 13.16 10.33
CA THR A 38 10.56 13.87 11.60
C THR A 38 11.28 15.20 11.37
N ASN A 39 12.05 15.30 10.28
CA ASN A 39 12.78 16.49 9.88
C ASN A 39 12.68 16.72 8.35
N LYS A 40 11.56 17.32 7.94
CA LYS A 40 11.19 17.48 6.53
C LYS A 40 12.17 18.39 5.78
N SER A 41 12.58 17.99 4.58
CA SER A 41 13.45 18.83 3.75
C SER A 41 12.75 20.11 3.26
N PRO A 42 13.49 21.18 2.95
CA PRO A 42 12.91 22.39 2.34
C PRO A 42 12.22 22.10 1.00
N LEU A 43 12.71 21.12 0.23
CA LEU A 43 12.10 20.70 -1.03
C LEU A 43 10.72 20.08 -0.79
N LEU A 44 10.60 19.18 0.20
CA LEU A 44 9.31 18.57 0.55
C LEU A 44 8.28 19.63 0.99
N VAL A 45 8.71 20.62 1.76
CA VAL A 45 7.85 21.73 2.20
C VAL A 45 7.41 22.60 1.02
N LEU A 46 8.32 22.90 0.08
CA LEU A 46 8.03 23.72 -1.10
C LEU A 46 7.00 23.06 -2.05
N TYR A 47 7.16 21.76 -2.33
CA TYR A 47 6.35 21.06 -3.33
C TYR A 47 5.07 20.42 -2.77
N ASN A 48 4.86 20.43 -1.44
CA ASN A 48 3.65 19.90 -0.81
C ASN A 48 2.86 20.97 0.01
N PRO A 49 2.31 22.02 -0.62
CA PRO A 49 1.52 23.06 0.07
C PRO A 49 0.06 22.65 0.38
N VAL A 50 -0.26 21.34 0.35
CA VAL A 50 -1.55 20.75 0.82
C VAL A 50 -2.77 21.01 -0.11
N HIS A 51 -2.66 20.60 -1.39
CA HIS A 51 -3.75 20.40 -2.37
C HIS A 51 -4.23 21.60 -3.23
N LYS A 52 -3.69 21.81 -4.45
CA LYS A 52 -4.47 22.35 -5.60
C LYS A 52 -4.10 21.71 -6.95
N LYS A 53 -4.31 20.38 -6.99
CA LYS A 53 -4.25 19.40 -8.10
C LYS A 53 -2.93 18.65 -8.27
N ILE A 54 -3.02 17.33 -8.06
CA ILE A 54 -2.06 16.31 -8.49
C ILE A 54 -2.16 16.24 -10.03
N PRO A 55 -1.05 16.15 -10.79
CA PRO A 55 -1.14 15.87 -12.22
C PRO A 55 -2.00 14.63 -12.44
N GLN A 56 -2.83 14.63 -13.48
CA GLN A 56 -3.64 13.46 -13.81
C GLN A 56 -2.71 12.25 -13.81
N ASN A 57 -2.98 11.30 -12.90
CA ASN A 57 -2.17 10.10 -12.82
C ASN A 57 -2.20 9.45 -14.21
N PRO A 58 -1.05 9.30 -14.90
CA PRO A 58 -1.02 8.76 -16.26
C PRO A 58 -1.50 7.29 -16.35
N PHE A 59 -1.82 6.67 -15.21
CA PHE A 59 -2.46 5.35 -15.10
C PHE A 59 -3.99 5.38 -15.03
N SER A 60 -4.61 6.56 -15.08
CA SER A 60 -6.07 6.64 -15.09
C SER A 60 -6.59 6.05 -16.40
N PRO A 61 -7.62 5.19 -16.35
CA PRO A 61 -8.32 4.77 -17.56
C PRO A 61 -8.79 5.97 -18.38
N GLU A 62 -8.76 5.81 -19.71
CA GLU A 62 -9.27 6.82 -20.64
C GLU A 62 -10.79 6.94 -20.50
N ASP A 63 -11.47 5.79 -20.43
CA ASP A 63 -12.90 5.69 -20.25
C ASP A 63 -13.35 6.33 -18.92
N PRO A 64 -14.33 7.24 -18.92
CA PRO A 64 -14.82 7.89 -17.72
C PRO A 64 -15.36 6.95 -16.65
N MET A 65 -16.03 5.85 -17.04
CA MET A 65 -16.63 4.89 -16.11
C MET A 65 -15.56 4.03 -15.46
N GLU A 66 -14.65 3.45 -16.24
CA GLU A 66 -13.50 2.70 -15.73
C GLU A 66 -12.66 3.57 -14.79
N ARG A 67 -12.46 4.85 -15.14
CA ARG A 67 -11.75 5.80 -14.28
C ARG A 67 -12.49 6.09 -12.97
N ALA A 68 -13.81 6.16 -12.98
CA ALA A 68 -14.61 6.34 -11.77
C ALA A 68 -14.51 5.10 -10.85
N VAL A 69 -14.61 3.90 -11.43
CA VAL A 69 -14.45 2.62 -10.71
C VAL A 69 -13.05 2.50 -10.11
N ALA A 70 -12.01 2.82 -10.88
CA ALA A 70 -10.64 2.80 -10.40
C ALA A 70 -10.40 3.76 -9.22
N ARG A 71 -10.98 4.96 -9.28
CA ARG A 71 -10.92 5.95 -8.18
C ARG A 71 -11.68 5.46 -6.96
N PHE A 72 -12.84 4.85 -7.15
CA PHE A 72 -13.62 4.27 -6.07
C PHE A 72 -12.80 3.22 -5.31
N TRP A 73 -12.24 2.24 -6.03
CA TRP A 73 -11.48 1.16 -5.39
C TRP A 73 -10.18 1.63 -4.75
N THR A 74 -9.46 2.57 -5.39
CA THR A 74 -8.28 3.20 -4.79
C THR A 74 -8.65 3.89 -3.47
N LYS A 75 -9.75 4.67 -3.48
CA LYS A 75 -10.24 5.38 -2.29
C LYS A 75 -10.73 4.41 -1.22
N PHE A 76 -11.41 3.33 -1.60
CA PHE A 76 -11.86 2.29 -0.68
C PHE A 76 -10.66 1.59 -0.01
N GLY A 77 -9.64 1.25 -0.79
CA GLY A 77 -8.40 0.66 -0.27
C GLY A 77 -7.71 1.56 0.75
N ASP A 78 -7.59 2.85 0.44
CA ASP A 78 -6.93 3.83 1.32
C ASP A 78 -7.76 4.16 2.57
N ASP A 79 -9.04 4.50 2.40
CA ASP A 79 -9.85 5.01 3.49
C ASP A 79 -10.43 3.90 4.38
N LYS A 80 -10.68 2.71 3.81
CA LYS A 80 -11.42 1.64 4.49
C LYS A 80 -10.52 0.46 4.83
N VAL A 81 -9.84 -0.12 3.84
CA VAL A 81 -9.02 -1.33 4.06
C VAL A 81 -7.79 -0.98 4.90
N MET A 82 -6.93 -0.09 4.40
CA MET A 82 -5.70 0.31 5.07
C MET A 82 -5.97 0.90 6.46
N SER A 83 -6.97 1.77 6.59
CA SER A 83 -7.35 2.35 7.88
C SER A 83 -7.73 1.27 8.91
N SER A 84 -8.58 0.30 8.53
CA SER A 84 -8.98 -0.75 9.48
C SER A 84 -7.85 -1.71 9.86
N ILE A 85 -6.93 -2.00 8.92
CA ILE A 85 -5.72 -2.79 9.22
C ILE A 85 -4.81 -2.01 10.17
N TRP A 86 -4.64 -0.71 9.95
CA TRP A 86 -3.80 0.16 10.77
C TRP A 86 -4.37 0.32 12.19
N GLU A 87 -5.68 0.52 12.31
CA GLU A 87 -6.35 0.60 13.61
C GLU A 87 -6.22 -0.71 14.40
N ALA A 88 -6.45 -1.85 13.75
CA ALA A 88 -6.25 -3.16 14.36
C ALA A 88 -4.79 -3.36 14.78
N PHE A 89 -3.84 -2.92 13.94
CA PHE A 89 -2.42 -3.02 14.22
C PHE A 89 -1.98 -2.20 15.44
N ILE A 90 -2.52 -1.00 15.66
CA ILE A 90 -2.18 -0.16 16.80
C ILE A 90 -2.92 -0.61 18.06
N LYS A 91 -4.23 -0.83 17.96
CA LYS A 91 -5.10 -1.02 19.13
C LYS A 91 -5.22 -2.48 19.56
N GLY A 92 -5.06 -3.44 18.64
CA GLY A 92 -5.17 -4.86 18.93
C GLY A 92 -4.05 -5.33 19.85
N ARG A 93 -4.35 -6.20 20.81
CA ARG A 93 -3.31 -6.89 21.59
C ARG A 93 -2.67 -8.00 20.75
N LYS A 94 -1.48 -8.47 21.14
CA LYS A 94 -0.60 -9.34 20.34
C LYS A 94 -1.21 -10.71 19.94
N GLU A 95 -2.41 -11.06 20.37
CA GLU A 95 -3.08 -12.33 20.06
C GLU A 95 -4.57 -12.16 19.72
N GLU A 96 -5.06 -10.92 19.65
CA GLU A 96 -6.49 -10.63 19.42
C GLU A 96 -6.82 -10.69 17.93
N ALA A 97 -6.99 -11.91 17.40
CA ALA A 97 -7.47 -12.10 16.03
C ALA A 97 -8.81 -11.38 15.76
N CYS A 98 -9.64 -11.18 16.78
CA CYS A 98 -10.89 -10.42 16.69
C CYS A 98 -10.70 -8.94 16.36
N ALA A 99 -9.55 -8.34 16.72
CA ALA A 99 -9.25 -6.94 16.37
C ALA A 99 -9.17 -6.72 14.86
N PHE A 100 -8.81 -7.76 14.11
CA PHE A 100 -8.72 -7.74 12.65
C PHE A 100 -10.02 -8.12 11.95
N ALA A 101 -11.08 -8.50 12.66
CA ALA A 101 -12.36 -8.89 12.04
C ALA A 101 -12.93 -7.81 11.09
N PRO A 102 -12.94 -6.50 11.44
CA PRO A 102 -13.42 -5.47 10.53
C PRO A 102 -12.55 -5.31 9.28
N ALA A 103 -11.25 -5.62 9.36
CA ALA A 103 -10.35 -5.60 8.21
C ALA A 103 -10.58 -6.84 7.33
N ILE A 104 -10.73 -8.01 7.93
CA ILE A 104 -11.03 -9.28 7.25
C ILE A 104 -12.35 -9.17 6.47
N GLU A 105 -13.39 -8.54 7.01
CA GLU A 105 -14.64 -8.29 6.29
C GLU A 105 -14.43 -7.44 5.04
N LYS A 106 -13.58 -6.42 5.09
CA LYS A 106 -13.28 -5.60 3.91
C LYS A 106 -12.41 -6.33 2.90
N LEU A 107 -11.53 -7.22 3.35
CA LEU A 107 -10.75 -8.08 2.46
C LEU A 107 -11.65 -9.07 1.69
N LYS A 108 -12.77 -9.51 2.27
CA LYS A 108 -13.76 -10.34 1.56
C LYS A 108 -14.38 -9.60 0.37
N LEU A 109 -14.65 -8.31 0.53
CA LEU A 109 -15.15 -7.48 -0.58
C LEU A 109 -14.13 -7.37 -1.72
N LEU A 110 -12.83 -7.43 -1.41
CA LEU A 110 -11.77 -7.45 -2.43
C LEU A 110 -11.68 -8.81 -3.13
N GLU A 111 -11.86 -9.91 -2.39
CA GLU A 111 -11.94 -11.26 -2.95
C GLU A 111 -13.09 -11.37 -3.96
N GLU A 112 -14.28 -10.89 -3.59
CA GLU A 112 -15.47 -10.87 -4.46
C GLU A 112 -15.25 -9.99 -5.70
N GLU A 113 -14.61 -8.82 -5.54
CA GLU A 113 -14.30 -7.94 -6.69
C GLU A 113 -13.30 -8.57 -7.68
N LEU A 114 -12.40 -9.42 -7.20
CA LEU A 114 -11.44 -10.15 -8.03
C LEU A 114 -12.03 -11.37 -8.73
N GLU A 115 -13.27 -11.75 -8.43
CA GLU A 115 -13.89 -12.93 -9.03
C GLU A 115 -13.90 -12.84 -10.56
N GLY A 116 -13.29 -13.85 -11.21
CA GLY A 116 -13.16 -13.90 -12.67
C GLY A 116 -12.09 -12.99 -13.27
N LYS A 117 -11.26 -12.33 -12.45
CA LYS A 117 -10.18 -11.44 -12.92
C LYS A 117 -8.81 -11.92 -12.43
N GLN A 118 -7.77 -11.68 -13.22
CA GLN A 118 -6.38 -11.93 -12.79
C GLN A 118 -5.87 -10.82 -11.86
N PHE A 119 -6.28 -9.60 -12.15
CA PHE A 119 -5.94 -8.36 -11.45
C PHE A 119 -7.23 -7.56 -11.23
N PHE A 120 -7.25 -6.63 -10.26
CA PHE A 120 -8.39 -5.74 -10.05
C PHE A 120 -8.72 -4.91 -11.30
N SER A 121 -7.70 -4.61 -12.11
CA SER A 121 -7.88 -3.89 -13.38
C SER A 121 -8.12 -4.83 -14.59
N GLY A 122 -8.41 -6.11 -14.35
CA GLY A 122 -8.71 -7.12 -15.39
C GLY A 122 -7.52 -8.04 -15.70
N GLU A 123 -7.07 -8.06 -16.96
CA GLU A 123 -5.99 -8.95 -17.43
C GLU A 123 -4.58 -8.37 -17.24
N ARG A 124 -4.48 -7.04 -17.08
CA ARG A 124 -3.19 -6.35 -16.93
C ARG A 124 -3.20 -5.52 -15.66
N ILE A 125 -2.03 -5.34 -15.09
CA ILE A 125 -1.81 -4.45 -13.93
C ILE A 125 -2.23 -3.04 -14.30
N GLY A 126 -3.20 -2.51 -13.56
CA GLY A 126 -3.62 -1.13 -13.65
C GLY A 126 -3.44 -0.39 -12.33
N ILE A 127 -4.06 0.78 -12.25
CA ILE A 127 -3.94 1.67 -11.10
C ILE A 127 -4.47 1.03 -9.81
N VAL A 128 -5.51 0.21 -9.90
CA VAL A 128 -6.14 -0.43 -8.74
C VAL A 128 -5.22 -1.49 -8.16
N ASP A 129 -4.52 -2.23 -9.02
CA ASP A 129 -3.52 -3.22 -8.60
C ASP A 129 -2.32 -2.57 -7.93
N ILE A 130 -1.84 -1.46 -8.50
CA ILE A 130 -0.79 -0.66 -7.85
C ILE A 130 -1.30 -0.13 -6.50
N ALA A 131 -2.55 0.34 -6.43
CA ALA A 131 -3.16 0.85 -5.21
C ALA A 131 -3.33 -0.22 -4.12
N PHE A 132 -3.61 -1.48 -4.48
CA PHE A 132 -3.69 -2.60 -3.54
C PHE A 132 -2.40 -3.38 -3.36
N GLY A 133 -1.36 -3.11 -4.17
CA GLY A 133 -0.11 -3.85 -4.17
C GLY A 133 0.61 -3.88 -2.82
N TRP A 134 0.37 -2.88 -1.97
CA TRP A 134 0.88 -2.89 -0.59
C TRP A 134 0.39 -4.07 0.24
N LEU A 135 -0.75 -4.70 -0.10
CA LEU A 135 -1.24 -5.90 0.57
C LEU A 135 -0.19 -7.02 0.49
N ALA A 136 0.43 -7.22 -0.68
CA ALA A 136 1.44 -8.25 -0.91
C ALA A 136 2.71 -8.09 -0.05
N ASN A 137 3.00 -6.87 0.42
CA ASN A 137 4.22 -6.57 1.16
C ASN A 137 3.98 -6.27 2.64
N LEU A 138 2.93 -5.52 2.98
CA LEU A 138 2.65 -5.11 4.36
C LEU A 138 1.91 -6.19 5.14
N VAL A 139 0.93 -6.89 4.54
CA VAL A 139 0.14 -7.89 5.28
C VAL A 139 1.03 -8.98 5.89
N PRO A 140 2.00 -9.59 5.16
CA PRO A 140 2.91 -10.56 5.75
C PRO A 140 3.71 -10.02 6.94
N VAL A 141 4.14 -8.75 6.88
CA VAL A 141 4.85 -8.08 7.99
C VAL A 141 3.96 -7.97 9.22
N LEU A 142 2.69 -7.57 9.05
CA LEU A 142 1.76 -7.41 10.17
C LEU A 142 1.32 -8.77 10.75
N GLU A 143 1.11 -9.76 9.88
CA GLU A 143 0.84 -11.16 10.26
C GLU A 143 1.96 -11.71 11.15
N GLU A 144 3.22 -11.48 10.79
CA GLU A 144 4.38 -11.91 11.60
C GLU A 144 4.43 -11.21 12.97
N ILE A 145 4.15 -9.91 13.03
CA ILE A 145 4.23 -9.14 14.29
C ILE A 145 3.18 -9.58 15.30
N HIS A 146 1.96 -9.87 14.82
CA HIS A 146 0.83 -10.30 15.65
C HIS A 146 0.67 -11.81 15.73
N ALA A 147 1.52 -12.59 15.04
CA ALA A 147 1.39 -14.03 14.92
C ALA A 147 -0.04 -14.49 14.50
N ILE A 148 -0.67 -13.74 13.58
CA ILE A 148 -2.01 -14.03 13.04
C ILE A 148 -1.94 -14.33 11.54
N LYS A 149 -2.99 -14.95 11.01
CA LYS A 149 -3.20 -15.08 9.57
C LYS A 149 -4.46 -14.31 9.13
N MET A 150 -4.25 -13.18 8.47
CA MET A 150 -5.29 -12.31 7.92
C MET A 150 -5.77 -12.83 6.56
N ILE A 151 -4.84 -13.02 5.62
CA ILE A 151 -5.12 -13.51 4.25
C ILE A 151 -4.64 -14.95 4.18
N ALA A 152 -5.48 -15.85 4.68
CA ALA A 152 -5.25 -17.29 4.61
C ALA A 152 -5.73 -17.81 3.25
N GLU A 153 -4.91 -18.62 2.56
CA GLU A 153 -5.19 -19.12 1.21
C GLU A 153 -6.53 -19.89 1.14
N GLU A 154 -6.91 -20.56 2.22
CA GLU A 154 -8.16 -21.32 2.31
C GLU A 154 -9.41 -20.42 2.31
N ARG A 155 -9.26 -19.15 2.69
CA ARG A 155 -10.35 -18.16 2.78
C ARG A 155 -10.30 -17.10 1.68
N PHE A 156 -9.12 -16.87 1.11
CA PHE A 156 -8.82 -15.78 0.19
C PHE A 156 -7.93 -16.28 -0.95
N SER A 157 -8.38 -17.33 -1.65
CA SER A 157 -7.57 -18.00 -2.65
C SER A 157 -7.29 -17.10 -3.86
N ILE A 158 -8.26 -16.29 -4.27
CA ILE A 158 -8.15 -15.38 -5.42
C ILE A 158 -7.25 -14.20 -5.07
N LEU A 159 -7.49 -13.55 -3.93
CA LEU A 159 -6.67 -12.42 -3.47
C LEU A 159 -5.24 -12.87 -3.19
N HIS A 160 -5.04 -14.05 -2.57
CA HIS A 160 -3.71 -14.61 -2.34
C HIS A 160 -2.97 -14.87 -3.66
N ALA A 161 -3.63 -15.49 -4.65
CA ALA A 161 -3.06 -15.69 -5.97
C ALA A 161 -2.73 -14.36 -6.66
N CYS A 162 -3.64 -13.39 -6.64
CA CYS A 162 -3.41 -12.05 -7.19
C CYS A 162 -2.20 -11.36 -6.54
N MET A 163 -2.07 -11.41 -5.21
CA MET A 163 -0.93 -10.85 -4.49
C MET A 163 0.39 -11.52 -4.88
N HIS A 164 0.37 -12.85 -4.98
CA HIS A 164 1.53 -13.63 -5.37
C HIS A 164 1.98 -13.30 -6.80
N GLU A 165 1.04 -13.28 -7.76
CA GLU A 165 1.35 -12.91 -9.15
C GLU A 165 1.80 -11.45 -9.27
N PHE A 166 1.18 -10.53 -8.53
CA PHE A 166 1.60 -9.12 -8.48
C PHE A 166 3.05 -8.96 -7.98
N SER A 167 3.44 -9.71 -6.96
CA SER A 167 4.79 -9.63 -6.38
C SER A 167 5.90 -10.14 -7.30
N LYS A 168 5.59 -11.06 -8.21
CA LYS A 168 6.53 -11.62 -9.20
C LYS A 168 6.80 -10.72 -10.39
N VAL A 169 5.98 -9.68 -10.58
CA VAL A 169 6.13 -8.79 -11.73
C VAL A 169 7.50 -8.13 -11.63
N PRO A 170 8.40 -8.28 -12.63
CA PRO A 170 9.81 -7.90 -12.48
C PRO A 170 10.00 -6.44 -12.03
N VAL A 171 9.18 -5.56 -12.60
CA VAL A 171 9.17 -4.14 -12.27
C VAL A 171 8.83 -3.87 -10.80
N ILE A 172 7.93 -4.67 -10.23
CA ILE A 172 7.40 -4.53 -8.87
C ILE A 172 8.29 -5.25 -7.84
N ALA A 173 8.84 -6.42 -8.19
CA ALA A 173 9.72 -7.21 -7.33
C ALA A 173 10.89 -6.37 -6.78
N ASP A 174 11.47 -5.52 -7.63
CA ASP A 174 12.59 -4.63 -7.28
C ASP A 174 12.18 -3.36 -6.51
N CYS A 175 10.89 -3.19 -6.16
CA CYS A 175 10.40 -2.01 -5.45
C CYS A 175 10.22 -2.22 -3.96
N TRP A 176 10.20 -3.48 -3.51
CA TRP A 176 9.83 -3.80 -2.15
C TRP A 176 10.95 -3.50 -1.17
N PRO A 177 10.66 -2.81 -0.05
CA PRO A 177 11.62 -2.70 1.03
C PRO A 177 11.91 -4.07 1.63
N PRO A 178 13.12 -4.28 2.20
CA PRO A 178 13.44 -5.56 2.84
C PRO A 178 12.44 -5.88 3.97
N HIS A 179 11.89 -7.09 3.94
CA HIS A 179 10.86 -7.55 4.88
C HIS A 179 11.29 -7.38 6.34
N GLU A 180 12.49 -7.84 6.70
CA GLU A 180 13.03 -7.73 8.06
C GLU A 180 13.16 -6.28 8.57
N LYS A 181 13.49 -5.35 7.66
CA LYS A 181 13.57 -3.92 8.00
C LYS A 181 12.18 -3.35 8.27
N LEU A 182 11.17 -3.75 7.50
CA LEU A 182 9.78 -3.36 7.75
C LEU A 182 9.28 -3.94 9.07
N VAL A 183 9.50 -5.22 9.32
CA VAL A 183 9.17 -5.87 10.58
C VAL A 183 9.77 -5.11 11.77
N SER A 184 11.08 -4.84 11.73
CA SER A 184 11.78 -4.11 12.79
C SER A 184 11.20 -2.70 13.00
N LYS A 185 10.94 -1.97 11.91
CA LYS A 185 10.34 -0.64 11.96
C LYS A 185 8.93 -0.66 12.55
N PHE A 186 8.06 -1.56 12.10
CA PHE A 186 6.68 -1.61 12.57
C PHE A 186 6.57 -2.14 14.01
N ARG A 187 7.46 -3.05 14.44
CA ARG A 187 7.60 -3.41 15.86
C ARG A 187 7.92 -2.18 16.71
N ALA A 188 8.96 -1.42 16.35
CA ALA A 188 9.35 -0.21 17.07
C ALA A 188 8.24 0.86 17.11
N ILE A 189 7.54 1.09 16.00
CA ILE A 189 6.40 2.01 15.95
C ILE A 189 5.32 1.57 16.94
N ARG A 190 4.98 0.27 16.95
CA ARG A 190 3.95 -0.25 17.84
C ARG A 190 4.36 -0.17 19.30
N GLU A 191 5.59 -0.54 19.65
CA GLU A 191 6.12 -0.44 21.01
C GLU A 191 6.05 1.00 21.51
N SER A 192 6.53 1.96 20.70
CA SER A 192 6.45 3.39 21.04
C SER A 192 5.01 3.89 21.23
N LEU A 193 4.05 3.40 20.45
CA LEU A 193 2.63 3.77 20.60
C LEU A 193 1.97 3.13 21.83
N LEU A 194 2.43 1.96 22.26
CA LEU A 194 1.96 1.30 23.49
C LEU A 194 2.54 1.96 24.74
N GLU A 195 3.77 2.50 24.64
CA GLU A 195 4.43 3.25 25.71
C GLU A 195 3.94 4.71 25.82
N ALA A 196 3.33 5.25 24.76
CA ALA A 196 2.78 6.59 24.77
C ALA A 196 1.59 6.69 25.74
N PRO A 197 1.54 7.69 26.63
CA PRO A 197 0.42 7.86 27.55
C PRO A 197 -0.89 8.04 26.77
N PRO A 198 -2.01 7.48 27.26
CA PRO A 198 -3.31 7.66 26.61
C PRO A 198 -3.69 9.14 26.72
N HIS A 199 -3.58 9.84 25.59
CA HIS A 199 -3.86 11.26 25.39
C HIS A 199 -2.75 12.23 25.82
N ALA A 200 -1.95 12.66 24.84
CA ALA A 200 -1.37 14.00 24.77
C ALA A 200 -1.96 14.72 23.55
#